data_AF-A0A371NV61-F1
#
_entry.id   AF-A0A371NV61-F1
#
_cell.length_a   1.000
_cell.length_b   1.000
_cell.length_c   1.000
_cell.angle_alpha   90.00
_cell.angle_beta   90.00
_cell.angle_gamma   90.00
#
_symmetry.space_group_name_H-M   'P 1'
#
loop_
_entity.id
_entity.type
_entity.pdbx_description
1 polymer ?
#
loop_
_entity_poly.entity_id
_entity_poly.type
_entity_poly.pdbx_seq_one_letter_code
_entity_poly.pdbx_strand_id
1 'polypeptide(L)'
;MTDAEAARAELLRLRASIDNIDAALIFMLAERFRCTQQVGRLKAEHEMPASDPGREEQQVARLRALAEEAHLDPEFAEKWFNFVVAEVIRHHTEAAEGR
;
A
#
# COMPACT_ATOMS: atom_id res chain seq x y z
N MET A 1 -33.63 -20.21 -15.36
CA MET A 1 -32.57 -19.20 -15.39
C MET A 1 -31.77 -19.44 -16.65
N THR A 2 -31.69 -18.44 -17.51
CA THR A 2 -30.86 -18.52 -18.73
C THR A 2 -29.39 -18.45 -18.37
N ASP A 3 -28.52 -18.92 -19.26
CA ASP A 3 -27.06 -18.81 -19.11
C ASP A 3 -26.61 -17.35 -18.92
N ALA A 4 -27.24 -16.41 -19.63
CA ALA A 4 -27.01 -14.98 -19.49
C ALA A 4 -27.41 -14.42 -18.11
N GLU A 5 -28.52 -14.90 -17.53
CA GLU A 5 -28.94 -14.52 -16.18
C GLU A 5 -27.97 -15.07 -15.11
N ALA A 6 -27.51 -16.31 -15.28
CA ALA A 6 -26.53 -16.93 -14.40
C ALA A 6 -25.18 -16.18 -14.42
N ALA A 7 -24.68 -15.86 -15.62
CA ALA A 7 -23.45 -15.09 -15.80
C ALA A 7 -23.55 -13.69 -15.18
N ARG A 8 -24.71 -13.02 -15.32
CA ARG A 8 -24.93 -11.70 -14.71
C ARG A 8 -24.95 -11.76 -13.18
N ALA A 9 -25.56 -12.79 -12.61
CA ALA A 9 -25.58 -12.99 -11.15
C ALA A 9 -24.16 -13.23 -10.60
N GLU A 10 -23.37 -14.05 -11.28
CA GLU A 10 -21.98 -14.32 -10.88
C GLU A 10 -21.09 -13.06 -11.01
N LEU A 11 -21.26 -12.28 -12.07
CA LEU A 11 -20.56 -10.99 -12.23
C LEU A 11 -20.86 -10.05 -11.05
N LEU A 12 -22.11 -9.95 -10.61
CA LEU A 12 -22.47 -9.11 -9.46
C LEU A 12 -21.84 -9.63 -8.16
N ARG A 13 -21.81 -10.95 -7.96
CA ARG A 13 -21.19 -11.58 -6.79
C ARG A 13 -19.68 -11.30 -6.74
N LEU A 14 -18.99 -11.42 -7.88
CA LEU A 14 -17.56 -11.13 -7.99
C LEU A 14 -17.26 -9.65 -7.73
N ARG A 15 -18.06 -8.73 -8.29
CA ARG A 15 -17.92 -7.29 -8.04
C ARG A 15 -18.09 -6.93 -6.57
N ALA A 16 -19.08 -7.50 -5.89
CA ALA A 16 -19.23 -7.29 -4.45
C ALA A 16 -18.00 -7.76 -3.65
N SER A 17 -17.31 -8.80 -4.12
CA SER A 17 -16.06 -9.26 -3.49
C SER A 17 -14.89 -8.30 -3.79
N ILE A 18 -14.82 -7.74 -5.00
CA ILE A 18 -13.83 -6.70 -5.37
C ILE A 18 -14.04 -5.46 -4.50
N ASP A 19 -15.26 -4.96 -4.38
CA ASP A 19 -15.58 -3.77 -3.58
C ASP A 19 -15.15 -3.95 -2.11
N ASN A 20 -15.32 -5.15 -1.56
CA ASN A 20 -14.88 -5.46 -0.20
C ASN A 20 -13.34 -5.49 -0.07
N ILE A 21 -12.63 -6.01 -1.06
CA ILE A 21 -11.16 -6.01 -1.09
C ILE A 21 -10.65 -4.57 -1.19
N ASP A 22 -11.25 -3.75 -2.06
CA ASP A 22 -10.88 -2.36 -2.24
C ASP A 22 -11.07 -1.55 -0.95
N ALA A 23 -12.19 -1.74 -0.24
CA ALA A 23 -12.41 -1.13 1.06
C ALA A 23 -11.32 -1.53 2.08
N ALA A 24 -10.97 -2.82 2.15
CA ALA A 24 -9.91 -3.31 3.03
C ALA A 24 -8.55 -2.69 2.67
N LEU A 25 -8.22 -2.58 1.39
CA LEU A 25 -6.98 -1.93 0.93
C LEU A 25 -6.90 -0.47 1.39
N ILE A 26 -8.00 0.29 1.27
CA ILE A 26 -8.05 1.69 1.71
C ILE A 26 -7.82 1.82 3.22
N PHE A 27 -8.51 1.01 4.04
CA PHE A 27 -8.32 1.07 5.49
C PHE A 27 -6.91 0.64 5.93
N MET A 28 -6.34 -0.38 5.27
CA MET A 28 -4.97 -0.83 5.55
C MET A 28 -3.92 0.22 5.14
N LEU A 29 -4.16 0.92 4.03
CA LEU A 29 -3.32 2.06 3.64
C LEU A 29 -3.43 3.18 4.68
N ALA A 30 -4.62 3.55 5.13
CA ALA A 30 -4.80 4.58 6.16
C ALA A 30 -3.99 4.26 7.44
N GLU A 31 -4.06 3.01 7.91
CA GLU A 31 -3.26 2.56 9.06
C GLU A 31 -1.75 2.58 8.78
N ARG A 32 -1.32 2.15 7.58
CA ARG A 32 0.09 2.24 7.17
C ARG A 32 0.59 3.69 7.22
N PHE A 33 -0.18 4.64 6.71
CA PHE A 33 0.17 6.07 6.73
C PHE A 33 0.24 6.63 8.16
N ARG A 34 -0.65 6.19 9.05
CA ARG A 34 -0.59 6.55 10.48
C ARG A 34 0.72 6.09 11.11
N CYS A 35 1.18 4.88 10.79
CA CYS A 35 2.46 4.35 11.25
C CYS A 35 3.65 5.13 10.68
N THR A 36 3.67 5.46 9.38
CA THR A 36 4.78 6.23 8.79
C THR A 36 4.86 7.64 9.36
N GLN A 37 3.72 8.28 9.65
CA GLN A 37 3.68 9.55 10.38
C GLN A 37 4.32 9.44 11.77
N GLN A 38 4.00 8.38 12.52
CA GLN A 38 4.62 8.13 13.83
C GLN A 38 6.13 7.90 13.73
N VAL A 39 6.59 7.12 12.74
CA VAL A 39 8.01 6.94 12.46
C VAL A 39 8.69 8.27 12.13
N GLY A 40 8.07 9.11 11.29
CA GLY A 40 8.61 10.42 10.95
C GLY A 40 8.75 11.34 12.17
N ARG A 41 7.73 11.37 13.05
CA ARG A 41 7.80 12.12 14.33
C ARG A 41 8.92 11.60 15.22
N LEU A 42 8.99 10.28 15.43
CA LEU A 42 10.03 9.65 16.24
C LEU A 42 11.43 9.97 15.72
N LYS A 43 11.64 9.86 14.39
CA LYS A 43 12.91 10.20 13.78
C LYS A 43 13.29 11.65 14.00
N ALA A 44 12.34 12.57 13.85
CA ALA A 44 12.57 14.00 14.07
C ALA A 44 12.89 14.33 15.54
N GLU A 45 12.18 13.74 16.49
CA GLU A 45 12.37 13.94 17.93
C GLU A 45 13.74 13.45 18.42
N HIS A 46 14.33 12.46 17.75
CA HIS A 46 15.60 11.84 18.12
C HIS A 46 16.74 12.11 17.12
N GLU A 47 16.59 13.12 16.24
CA GLU A 47 17.60 13.52 15.26
C GLU A 47 18.09 12.36 14.36
N MET A 48 17.22 11.38 14.10
CA MET A 48 17.53 10.23 13.26
C MET A 48 17.45 10.58 11.77
N PRO A 49 18.27 9.93 10.92
CA PRO A 49 18.21 10.13 9.47
C PRO A 49 16.83 9.82 8.87
N ALA A 50 16.38 10.69 7.96
CA ALA A 50 15.11 10.51 7.24
C ALA A 50 15.13 9.26 6.35
N SER A 51 16.22 9.05 5.59
CA SER A 51 16.43 7.86 4.75
C SER A 51 17.21 6.78 5.50
N ASP A 52 16.88 5.53 5.20
CA ASP A 52 17.58 4.33 5.66
C ASP A 52 17.68 3.37 4.46
N PRO A 53 18.72 3.50 3.62
CA PRO A 53 18.81 2.73 2.38
C PRO A 53 18.78 1.22 2.58
N GLY A 54 19.41 0.72 3.66
CA GLY A 54 19.39 -0.70 3.98
C GLY A 54 17.98 -1.20 4.33
N ARG A 55 17.20 -0.38 5.06
CA ARG A 55 15.79 -0.69 5.33
C ARG A 55 14.94 -0.62 4.07
N GLU A 56 15.19 0.32 3.17
CA GLU A 56 14.49 0.46 1.88
C GLU A 56 14.72 -0.77 1.00
N GLU A 57 15.96 -1.22 0.83
CA GLU A 57 16.31 -2.43 0.08
C GLU A 57 15.62 -3.69 0.65
N GLN A 58 15.63 -3.85 1.98
CA GLN A 58 14.94 -4.97 2.65
C GLN A 58 13.43 -4.95 2.44
N GLN A 59 12.81 -3.77 2.39
CA GLN A 59 11.36 -3.65 2.13
C GLN A 59 11.03 -4.11 0.71
N VAL A 60 11.80 -3.67 -0.28
CA VAL A 60 11.61 -4.07 -1.68
C VAL A 60 11.80 -5.57 -1.84
N ALA A 61 12.88 -6.14 -1.30
CA ALA A 61 13.14 -7.57 -1.37
C ALA A 61 12.01 -8.41 -0.73
N ARG A 62 11.55 -8.02 0.47
CA ARG A 62 10.43 -8.69 1.14
C ARG A 62 9.13 -8.58 0.36
N LEU A 63 8.85 -7.42 -0.22
CA LEU A 63 7.64 -7.20 -1.01
C LEU A 63 7.61 -8.09 -2.27
N ARG A 64 8.74 -8.18 -2.98
CA ARG A 64 8.86 -9.05 -4.16
C ARG A 64 8.63 -10.51 -3.80
N ALA A 65 9.21 -11.00 -2.70
CA ALA A 65 8.96 -12.36 -2.22
C ALA A 65 7.48 -12.61 -1.89
N LEU A 66 6.82 -11.66 -1.20
CA LEU A 66 5.38 -11.77 -0.91
C LEU A 66 4.52 -11.78 -2.18
N ALA A 67 4.92 -11.03 -3.21
CA ALA A 67 4.22 -11.02 -4.49
C ALA A 67 4.33 -12.39 -5.17
N GLU A 68 5.52 -13.00 -5.20
CA GLU A 68 5.72 -14.35 -5.72
C GLU A 68 4.89 -15.39 -4.97
N GLU A 69 4.88 -15.34 -3.63
CA GLU A 69 4.06 -16.23 -2.78
C GLU A 69 2.56 -16.07 -3.05
N ALA A 70 2.11 -14.85 -3.36
CA ALA A 70 0.72 -14.53 -3.65
C ALA A 70 0.33 -14.74 -5.13
N HIS A 71 1.25 -15.24 -5.97
CA HIS A 71 1.08 -15.35 -7.42
C HIS A 71 0.74 -14.01 -8.11
N LEU A 72 1.30 -12.92 -7.59
CA LEU A 72 1.23 -11.58 -8.16
C LEU A 72 2.57 -11.24 -8.83
N ASP A 73 2.53 -10.51 -9.95
CA ASP A 73 3.74 -10.02 -10.61
C ASP A 73 4.58 -9.15 -9.64
N PRO A 74 5.83 -9.55 -9.32
CA PRO A 74 6.70 -8.81 -8.41
C PRO A 74 7.02 -7.40 -8.91
N GLU A 75 7.10 -7.19 -10.22
CA GLU A 75 7.32 -5.84 -10.77
C GLU A 75 6.11 -4.93 -10.54
N PHE A 76 4.90 -5.48 -10.70
CA PHE A 76 3.68 -4.75 -10.40
C PHE A 76 3.60 -4.40 -8.91
N ALA A 77 3.88 -5.36 -8.03
CA ALA A 77 3.89 -5.12 -6.58
C ALA A 77 4.86 -4.01 -6.19
N GLU A 78 6.07 -4.04 -6.73
CA GLU A 78 7.09 -3.01 -6.50
C GLU A 78 6.66 -1.64 -7.02
N LYS A 79 6.11 -1.54 -8.23
CA LYS A 79 5.58 -0.28 -8.78
C LYS A 79 4.47 0.31 -7.89
N TRP A 80 3.54 -0.53 -7.45
CA TRP A 80 2.46 -0.11 -6.54
C TRP A 80 3.02 0.38 -5.19
N PHE A 81 3.98 -0.33 -4.61
CA PHE A 81 4.58 0.06 -3.34
C PHE A 81 5.36 1.37 -3.46
N ASN A 82 6.13 1.54 -4.54
CA ASN A 82 6.85 2.79 -4.80
C ASN A 82 5.89 3.97 -4.96
N PHE A 83 4.74 3.77 -5.61
CA PHE A 83 3.69 4.78 -5.67
C PHE A 83 3.16 5.16 -4.27
N VAL A 84 2.85 4.18 -3.42
CA VAL A 84 2.39 4.41 -2.05
C VAL A 84 3.46 5.13 -1.20
N VAL A 85 4.73 4.76 -1.33
CA VAL A 85 5.84 5.40 -0.60
C VAL A 85 6.06 6.84 -1.04
N ALA A 86 5.98 7.12 -2.35
CA ALA A 86 6.10 8.48 -2.87
C ALA A 86 5.02 9.41 -2.27
N GLU A 87 3.79 8.92 -2.13
CA GLU A 87 2.70 9.67 -1.53
C GLU A 87 2.91 9.93 -0.02
N VAL A 88 3.47 8.96 0.70
CA VAL A 88 3.88 9.14 2.09
C VAL A 88 4.90 10.28 2.19
N ILE A 89 5.95 10.27 1.36
CA ILE A 89 7.00 11.30 1.36
C ILE A 89 6.39 12.69 1.11
N ARG A 90 5.50 12.81 0.11
CA ARG A 90 4.80 14.07 -0.18
C ARG A 90 4.07 14.62 1.05
N HIS A 91 3.28 13.79 1.73
CA HIS A 91 2.56 14.18 2.95
C HIS A 91 3.50 14.61 4.09
N HIS A 92 4.64 13.94 4.25
CA HIS A 92 5.62 14.33 5.26
C HIS A 92 6.27 15.69 4.97
N THR A 93 6.60 15.96 3.71
CA THR A 93 7.15 17.24 3.27
C THR A 93 6.16 18.37 3.50
N GLU A 94 4.91 18.21 3.09
CA GLU A 94 3.85 19.22 3.29
C GLU A 94 3.59 19.51 4.78
N ALA A 95 3.61 18.49 5.64
CA ALA A 95 3.47 18.64 7.08
C ALA A 95 4.70 19.28 7.77
N ALA A 96 5.87 19.26 7.11
CA ALA A 96 7.06 19.95 7.57
C ALA A 96 7.07 21.43 7.11
N GLU A 97 6.57 21.72 5.91
CA GLU A 97 6.49 23.08 5.34
C GLU A 97 5.34 23.91 5.94
N GLY A 98 4.26 23.28 6.40
CA GLY A 98 3.11 23.95 7.03
C GLY A 98 3.30 24.32 8.50
N ARG A 99 4.54 24.35 9.01
CA ARG A 99 4.90 24.71 10.39
C ARG A 99 5.66 26.03 10.47
#